data_AF-A0A1I2KRY0-F1
#
_entry.id   AF-A0A1I2KRY0-F1
#
_cell.length_a   1.000
_cell.length_b   1.000
_cell.length_c   1.000
_cell.angle_alpha   90.00
_cell.angle_beta   90.00
_cell.angle_gamma   90.00
#
_symmetry.space_group_name_H-M   'P 1'
#
loop_
_entity.id
_entity.type
_entity.pdbx_description
1 polymer ?
#
loop_
_entity_poly.entity_id
_entity_poly.type
_entity_poly.pdbx_seq_one_letter_code
_entity_poly.pdbx_strand_id
1 'polypeptide(L)'
;MLLLTGDDAEQSVLRMMTKEPWRRHAPGLLARESAVQSQLAGSPIPAPRSLALDLSGDHAGAPAHLMSRLPGKLRLHEAADDVVTALARVLTDIHRFEPEGGKPREYQSWASPGKRVVPTWAQQPELWNEAFALLAQPVPVYDGKFLHRDFHPGNVLWSNGG
;
A
#
# COMPACT_ATOMS: atom_id res chain seq x y z
N MET A 1 4.90 1.65 -13.58
CA MET A 1 3.98 2.81 -13.55
C MET A 1 4.43 3.77 -14.62
N LEU A 2 3.50 4.49 -15.22
CA LEU A 2 3.75 5.44 -16.31
C LEU A 2 3.15 6.79 -15.92
N LEU A 3 3.86 7.88 -16.20
CA LEU A 3 3.34 9.24 -16.11
C LEU A 3 2.63 9.56 -17.42
N LEU A 4 1.35 9.94 -17.36
CA LEU A 4 0.59 10.40 -18.52
C LEU A 4 0.30 11.89 -18.37
N THR A 5 0.30 12.61 -19.49
CA THR A 5 -0.09 14.02 -19.57
C THR A 5 -1.26 14.12 -20.54
N GLY A 6 -2.39 14.65 -20.07
CA GLY A 6 -3.57 14.90 -20.89
C GLY A 6 -3.39 16.11 -21.81
N ASP A 7 -4.31 16.28 -22.76
CA ASP A 7 -4.31 17.43 -23.68
C ASP A 7 -4.50 18.78 -22.93
N ASP A 8 -5.10 18.73 -21.74
CA ASP A 8 -5.25 19.84 -20.79
C ASP A 8 -4.01 20.08 -19.92
N ALA A 9 -2.91 19.37 -20.18
CA ALA A 9 -1.69 19.32 -19.40
C ALA A 9 -1.84 18.75 -17.97
N GLU A 10 -2.98 18.14 -17.62
CA GLU A 10 -3.12 17.44 -16.35
C GLU A 10 -2.26 16.18 -16.32
N GLN A 11 -1.62 15.93 -15.18
CA GLN A 11 -0.74 14.78 -14.98
C GLN A 11 -1.40 13.68 -14.15
N SER A 12 -1.25 12.45 -14.62
CA SER A 12 -1.81 11.25 -13.99
C SER A 12 -0.80 10.11 -14.00
N VAL A 13 -1.02 9.10 -13.15
CA VAL A 13 -0.16 7.93 -13.05
C VAL A 13 -0.96 6.69 -13.43
N LEU A 14 -0.46 5.95 -14.41
CA LEU A 14 -1.00 4.65 -14.80
C LEU A 14 -0.16 3.53 -14.17
N ARG A 15 -0.78 2.73 -13.30
CA ARG A 15 -0.18 1.53 -12.72
C ARG A 15 -0.70 0.30 -13.46
N MET A 16 0.19 -0.44 -14.12
CA MET A 16 -0.12 -1.68 -14.81
C MET A 16 0.42 -2.90 -14.05
N MET A 17 -0.34 -3.99 -14.03
CA MET A 17 0.05 -5.26 -13.43
C MET A 17 0.46 -6.26 -14.51
N THR A 18 1.76 -6.33 -14.80
CA THR A 18 2.29 -7.14 -15.93
C THR A 18 2.97 -8.43 -15.51
N LYS A 19 3.30 -8.61 -14.23
CA LYS A 19 4.08 -9.76 -13.74
C LYS A 19 3.22 -10.72 -12.91
N GLU A 20 3.41 -12.02 -13.11
CA GLU A 20 2.83 -13.05 -12.24
C GLU A 20 3.57 -13.15 -10.90
N PRO A 21 2.88 -13.58 -9.81
CA PRO A 21 1.46 -13.96 -9.74
C PRO A 21 0.50 -12.76 -9.61
N TRP A 22 1.03 -11.54 -9.56
CA TRP A 22 0.23 -10.33 -9.30
C TRP A 22 -0.76 -10.02 -10.43
N ARG A 23 -0.36 -10.27 -11.69
CA ARG A 23 -1.22 -10.08 -12.87
C ARG A 23 -2.50 -10.91 -12.77
N ARG A 24 -2.41 -12.20 -12.40
CA ARG A 24 -3.60 -13.04 -12.16
C ARG A 24 -4.54 -12.48 -11.11
N HIS A 25 -4.02 -11.84 -10.07
CA HIS A 25 -4.83 -11.26 -8.98
C HIS A 25 -5.17 -9.78 -9.18
N ALA A 26 -4.72 -9.18 -10.29
CA ALA A 26 -4.80 -7.75 -10.51
C ALA A 26 -6.23 -7.19 -10.45
N PRO A 27 -7.27 -7.82 -11.05
CA PRO A 27 -8.62 -7.27 -11.00
C PRO A 27 -9.10 -7.00 -9.56
N GLY A 28 -8.89 -7.97 -8.67
CA GLY A 28 -9.25 -7.84 -7.27
C GLY A 28 -8.38 -6.87 -6.48
N LEU A 29 -7.09 -6.77 -6.80
CA LEU A 29 -6.16 -5.84 -6.14
C LEU A 29 -6.45 -4.39 -6.53
N LEU A 30 -6.62 -4.12 -7.83
CA LEU A 30 -6.86 -2.78 -8.36
C LEU A 30 -8.26 -2.27 -7.98
N ALA A 31 -9.30 -3.12 -8.04
CA ALA A 31 -10.64 -2.74 -7.60
C ALA A 31 -10.66 -2.34 -6.10
N ARG A 32 -9.94 -3.10 -5.25
CA ARG A 32 -9.82 -2.78 -3.82
C ARG A 32 -9.05 -1.48 -3.58
N GLU A 33 -7.95 -1.28 -4.30
CA GLU A 33 -7.16 -0.05 -4.22
C GLU A 33 -8.01 1.17 -4.60
N SER A 34 -8.75 1.09 -5.71
CA SER A 34 -9.66 2.15 -6.13
C SER A 34 -10.77 2.40 -5.09
N ALA A 35 -11.38 1.36 -4.53
CA ALA A 35 -12.43 1.51 -3.53
C ALA A 35 -11.90 2.21 -2.26
N VAL A 36 -10.70 1.85 -1.82
CA VAL A 36 -10.04 2.50 -0.68
C VAL A 36 -9.71 3.97 -0.99
N GLN A 37 -9.17 4.27 -2.18
CA GLN A 37 -8.90 5.66 -2.58
C GLN A 37 -10.18 6.50 -2.65
N SER A 38 -11.30 5.93 -3.08
CA SER A 38 -12.59 6.61 -3.05
C SER A 38 -13.06 6.90 -1.62
N GLN A 39 -12.82 6.02 -0.65
CA GLN A 39 -13.13 6.28 0.76
C GLN A 39 -12.24 7.38 1.36
N LEU A 40 -10.98 7.47 0.93
CA LEU A 40 -10.04 8.50 1.39
C LEU A 40 -10.34 9.88 0.76
N ALA A 41 -11.18 9.96 -0.27
CA ALA A 41 -11.53 11.22 -0.91
C ALA A 41 -12.23 12.15 0.10
N GLY A 42 -11.68 13.35 0.29
CA GLY A 42 -12.17 14.31 1.28
C GLY A 42 -11.63 14.11 2.69
N SER A 43 -10.87 13.04 2.95
CA SER A 43 -10.12 12.87 4.19
C SER A 43 -8.84 13.74 4.18
N PRO A 44 -8.24 14.03 5.36
CA PRO A 44 -6.96 14.73 5.42
C PRO A 44 -5.76 13.85 4.98
N ILE A 45 -5.97 12.57 4.68
CA ILE A 45 -4.89 11.65 4.29
C ILE A 45 -4.50 11.93 2.83
N PRO A 46 -3.23 12.28 2.54
CA PRO A 46 -2.79 12.61 1.20
C PRO A 46 -2.60 11.33 0.37
N ALA A 47 -3.68 10.85 -0.25
CA ALA A 47 -3.68 9.72 -1.16
C ALA A 47 -4.03 10.13 -2.60
N PRO A 48 -3.54 9.41 -3.62
CA PRO A 48 -4.00 9.63 -4.99
C PRO A 48 -5.51 9.36 -5.09
N ARG A 49 -6.21 10.16 -5.91
CA ARG A 49 -7.59 9.89 -6.31
C ARG A 49 -7.60 8.85 -7.42
N SER A 50 -8.47 7.85 -7.31
CA SER A 50 -8.77 6.94 -8.42
C SER A 50 -9.50 7.70 -9.53
N LEU A 51 -9.03 7.53 -10.77
CA LEU A 51 -9.62 8.18 -11.95
C LEU A 51 -10.31 7.15 -12.85
N ALA A 52 -9.67 6.01 -13.11
CA ALA A 52 -10.24 4.96 -13.94
C ALA A 52 -9.57 3.59 -13.68
N LEU A 53 -10.30 2.52 -13.97
CA LEU A 53 -9.80 1.14 -13.95
C LEU A 53 -9.94 0.50 -15.32
N ASP A 54 -8.92 -0.23 -15.73
CA ASP A 54 -8.96 -1.16 -16.86
C ASP A 54 -8.65 -2.56 -16.32
N LEU A 55 -9.65 -3.23 -15.76
CA LEU A 55 -9.42 -4.50 -15.06
C LEU A 55 -9.17 -5.68 -16.02
N SER A 56 -9.70 -5.63 -17.24
CA SER A 56 -9.47 -6.62 -18.29
C SER A 56 -8.14 -6.39 -19.00
N GLY A 57 -7.68 -5.15 -19.08
CA GLY A 57 -6.50 -4.75 -19.85
C GLY A 57 -6.81 -4.46 -21.32
N ASP A 58 -8.08 -4.25 -21.67
CA ASP A 58 -8.51 -4.05 -23.06
C ASP A 58 -8.01 -2.72 -23.64
N HIS A 59 -7.69 -1.74 -22.77
CA HIS A 59 -7.20 -0.42 -23.17
C HIS A 59 -5.69 -0.26 -22.97
N ALA A 60 -5.16 -0.75 -21.85
CA ALA A 60 -3.76 -0.60 -21.45
C ALA A 60 -2.88 -1.81 -21.82
N GLY A 61 -3.45 -2.88 -22.37
CA GLY A 61 -2.76 -4.14 -22.70
C GLY A 61 -2.48 -5.04 -21.49
N ALA A 62 -2.80 -4.59 -20.28
CA ALA A 62 -2.75 -5.36 -19.03
C ALA A 62 -3.67 -4.69 -18.00
N PRO A 63 -4.12 -5.43 -16.96
CA PRO A 63 -4.92 -4.84 -15.89
C PRO A 63 -4.23 -3.60 -15.30
N ALA A 64 -4.93 -2.47 -15.29
CA ALA A 64 -4.36 -1.18 -14.95
C ALA A 64 -5.30 -0.29 -14.13
N HIS A 65 -4.69 0.64 -13.39
CA HIS A 65 -5.35 1.63 -12.54
C HIS A 65 -4.74 3.00 -12.81
N LEU A 66 -5.57 3.93 -13.26
CA LEU A 66 -5.23 5.33 -13.49
C LEU A 66 -5.61 6.15 -12.27
N MET A 67 -4.67 6.92 -11.75
CA MET A 67 -4.84 7.75 -10.55
C MET A 67 -4.23 9.14 -10.74
N SER A 68 -4.69 10.11 -9.94
CA SER A 68 -4.11 11.45 -9.93
C SER A 68 -2.63 11.42 -9.56
N ARG A 69 -1.81 12.27 -10.17
CA ARG A 69 -0.42 12.43 -9.72
C ARG A 69 -0.39 13.23 -8.42
N LEU A 70 0.25 12.66 -7.39
CA LEU A 70 0.63 13.42 -6.20
C LEU A 70 1.92 14.21 -6.45
N PRO A 71 2.06 15.43 -5.91
CA PRO A 71 3.32 16.15 -5.93
C PRO A 71 4.36 15.46 -5.03
N GLY A 72 5.63 15.81 -5.23
CA GLY A 72 6.72 15.37 -4.35
C GLY A 72 7.68 14.35 -4.96
N LYS A 73 8.64 13.92 -4.14
CA LYS A 73 9.72 12.99 -4.50
C LYS A 73 9.97 12.00 -3.36
N LEU A 74 10.59 10.87 -3.69
CA LEU A 74 11.05 9.92 -2.66
C LEU A 74 12.24 10.50 -1.88
N ARG A 75 12.24 10.30 -0.57
CA ARG A 75 13.38 10.54 0.32
C ARG A 75 13.77 9.20 0.95
N LEU A 76 14.72 8.51 0.31
CA LEU A 76 15.15 7.14 0.70
C LEU A 76 16.40 7.10 1.58
N HIS A 77 17.04 8.25 1.81
CA HIS A 77 18.25 8.35 2.63
C HIS A 77 17.92 8.31 4.12
N GLU A 78 18.96 8.18 4.95
CA GLU A 78 18.92 7.81 6.37
C GLU A 78 17.76 8.42 7.18
N ALA A 79 17.24 7.60 8.10
CA ALA A 79 16.09 7.85 8.98
C ALA A 79 16.36 8.99 9.98
N ALA A 80 16.49 10.20 9.46
CA ALA A 80 16.57 11.41 10.26
C ALA A 80 15.28 11.56 11.09
N ASP A 81 15.41 12.09 12.30
CA ASP A 81 14.31 12.15 13.26
C ASP A 81 13.09 12.91 12.73
N ASP A 82 13.30 13.90 11.86
CA ASP A 82 12.24 14.64 11.17
C ASP A 82 11.43 13.75 10.23
N VAL A 83 12.09 12.86 9.49
CA VAL A 83 11.46 11.87 8.60
C VAL A 83 10.60 10.91 9.39
N VAL A 84 11.17 10.31 10.44
CA VAL A 84 10.46 9.34 11.29
C VAL A 84 9.25 9.99 11.94
N THR A 85 9.40 11.22 12.44
CA THR A 85 8.31 11.99 13.05
C THR A 85 7.19 12.27 12.04
N ALA A 86 7.51 12.71 10.84
CA ALA A 86 6.52 12.98 9.80
C ALA A 86 5.78 11.70 9.36
N LEU A 87 6.51 10.60 9.14
CA LEU A 87 5.92 9.29 8.83
C LEU A 87 4.98 8.81 9.95
N ALA A 88 5.37 8.95 11.21
CA ALA A 88 4.55 8.55 12.36
C ALA A 88 3.25 9.38 12.45
N ARG A 89 3.28 10.67 12.11
CA ARG A 89 2.09 11.53 12.05
C ARG A 89 1.10 11.04 11.00
N VAL A 90 1.56 10.83 9.76
CA VAL A 90 0.72 10.30 8.68
C VAL A 90 0.14 8.94 9.06
N LEU A 91 0.94 8.05 9.65
CA LEU A 91 0.47 6.74 10.08
C LEU A 91 -0.59 6.83 11.19
N THR A 92 -0.47 7.82 12.08
CA THR A 92 -1.48 8.09 13.11
C THR A 92 -2.79 8.55 12.49
N ASP A 93 -2.74 9.42 11.49
CA ASP A 93 -3.95 9.88 10.77
C ASP A 93 -4.62 8.71 10.03
N ILE A 94 -3.82 7.85 9.38
CA ILE A 94 -4.30 6.59 8.76
C ILE A 94 -4.99 5.71 9.80
N HIS A 95 -4.42 5.52 10.98
CA HIS A 95 -4.99 4.67 12.03
C HIS A 95 -6.25 5.26 12.70
N ARG A 96 -6.45 6.57 12.60
CA ARG A 96 -7.64 7.27 13.13
C ARG A 96 -8.77 7.40 12.11
N PHE A 97 -8.50 7.14 10.84
CA PHE A 97 -9.49 7.23 9.79
C PHE A 97 -10.54 6.12 9.94
N GLU A 98 -11.80 6.53 10.02
CA GLU A 98 -12.97 5.64 10.09
C GLU A 98 -13.74 5.72 8.76
N PRO A 99 -13.75 4.64 7.96
CA PRO A 99 -14.37 4.66 6.65
C PRO A 99 -15.91 4.66 6.73
N GLU A 100 -16.54 5.66 6.12
CA GLU A 100 -18.00 5.86 6.16
C GLU A 100 -18.80 4.80 5.38
N GLY A 101 -18.18 4.16 4.38
CA GLY A 101 -18.81 3.21 3.45
C GLY A 101 -18.66 1.72 3.81
N GLY A 102 -18.30 1.42 5.06
CA GLY A 102 -18.03 0.06 5.53
C GLY A 102 -16.54 -0.27 5.58
N LYS A 103 -16.17 -1.08 6.58
CA LYS A 103 -14.77 -1.43 6.83
C LYS A 103 -14.16 -2.17 5.64
N PRO A 104 -12.91 -1.83 5.25
CA PRO A 104 -12.12 -2.67 4.38
C PRO A 104 -12.05 -4.11 4.90
N ARG A 105 -11.67 -5.03 4.01
CA ARG A 105 -11.50 -6.45 4.34
C ARG A 105 -10.74 -6.63 5.65
N GLU A 106 -11.18 -7.59 6.45
CA GLU A 106 -10.46 -8.04 7.64
C GLU A 106 -8.99 -8.33 7.35
N TYR A 107 -8.15 -8.01 8.34
CA TYR A 107 -6.72 -8.21 8.27
C TYR A 107 -6.38 -9.67 7.96
N GLN A 108 -5.40 -9.87 7.07
CA GLN A 108 -4.83 -11.17 6.79
C GLN A 108 -3.31 -11.09 6.78
N SER A 109 -2.69 -11.90 7.63
CA SER A 109 -1.23 -11.99 7.73
C SER A 109 -0.62 -12.46 6.42
N TRP A 110 0.47 -11.83 6.02
CA TRP A 110 1.32 -12.31 4.92
C TRP A 110 2.13 -13.55 5.32
N ALA A 111 2.28 -13.82 6.62
CA ALA A 111 3.02 -14.95 7.20
C ALA A 111 2.07 -16.09 7.59
N SER A 112 1.24 -16.53 6.63
CA SER A 112 0.42 -17.73 6.81
C SER A 112 1.30 -18.95 7.10
N PRO A 113 0.82 -19.96 7.84
CA PRO A 113 1.63 -21.12 8.21
C PRO A 113 2.40 -21.76 7.05
N GLY A 114 1.77 -21.90 5.87
CA GLY A 114 2.42 -22.45 4.67
C GLY A 114 3.55 -21.60 4.07
N LYS A 115 3.73 -20.36 4.52
CA LYS A 115 4.84 -19.47 4.13
C LYS A 115 5.95 -19.37 5.16
N ARG A 116 5.78 -20.01 6.33
CA ARG A 116 6.75 -19.98 7.43
C ARG A 116 7.85 -21.00 7.15
N VAL A 117 8.72 -20.66 6.22
CA VAL A 117 9.89 -21.46 5.83
C VAL A 117 11.13 -20.67 6.19
N VAL A 118 12.05 -21.29 6.93
CA VAL A 118 13.33 -20.66 7.25
C VAL A 118 14.11 -20.47 5.95
N PRO A 119 14.55 -19.24 5.62
CA PRO A 119 15.33 -19.01 4.43
C PRO A 119 16.65 -19.79 4.48
N THR A 120 17.05 -20.40 3.37
CA THR A 120 18.29 -21.20 3.28
C THR A 120 19.56 -20.38 3.53
N TRP A 121 19.48 -19.06 3.34
CA TRP A 121 20.57 -18.11 3.58
C TRP A 121 20.54 -17.50 4.99
N ALA A 122 19.61 -17.91 5.85
CA ALA A 122 19.51 -17.37 7.21
C ALA A 122 20.75 -17.74 8.03
N GLN A 123 21.46 -16.72 8.52
CA GLN A 123 22.62 -16.89 9.40
C GLN A 123 22.22 -17.36 10.81
N GLN A 124 20.96 -17.13 11.20
CA GLN A 124 20.40 -17.53 12.49
C GLN A 124 19.04 -18.21 12.30
N PRO A 125 19.01 -19.48 11.84
CA PRO A 125 17.79 -20.24 11.62
C PRO A 125 16.88 -20.31 12.84
N GLU A 126 17.46 -20.38 14.05
CA GLU A 126 16.68 -20.53 15.28
C GLU A 126 15.84 -19.29 15.60
N LEU A 127 16.32 -18.08 15.31
CA LEU A 127 15.50 -16.87 15.47
C LEU A 127 14.27 -16.88 14.54
N TRP A 128 14.37 -17.48 13.35
CA TRP A 128 13.22 -17.65 12.48
C TRP A 128 12.22 -18.65 13.08
N ASN A 129 12.71 -19.77 13.61
CA ASN A 129 11.86 -20.74 14.29
C ASN A 129 11.15 -20.14 15.51
N GLU A 130 11.86 -19.36 16.32
CA GLU A 130 11.29 -18.62 17.46
C GLU A 130 10.20 -17.63 17.00
N ALA A 131 10.47 -16.84 15.96
CA ALA A 131 9.49 -15.93 15.38
C ALA A 131 8.26 -16.68 14.84
N PHE A 132 8.44 -17.83 14.20
CA PHE A 132 7.33 -18.65 13.72
C PHE A 132 6.53 -19.29 14.86
N ALA A 133 7.18 -19.67 15.96
CA ALA A 133 6.54 -20.15 17.16
C ALA A 133 5.69 -19.05 17.81
N LEU A 134 6.19 -17.82 17.88
CA LEU A 134 5.41 -16.65 18.33
C LEU A 134 4.19 -16.41 17.43
N LEU A 135 4.36 -16.46 16.11
CA LEU A 135 3.25 -16.31 15.14
C LEU A 135 2.26 -17.48 15.15
N ALA A 136 2.58 -18.61 15.79
CA ALA A 136 1.67 -19.74 15.97
C ALA A 136 0.80 -19.60 17.23
N GLN A 137 1.13 -18.68 18.13
CA GLN A 137 0.30 -18.38 19.28
C GLN A 137 -1.02 -17.71 18.86
N PRO A 138 -2.06 -17.75 19.70
CA PRO A 138 -3.31 -17.04 19.44
C PRO A 138 -3.06 -15.57 19.16
N VAL A 139 -3.81 -15.01 18.20
CA VAL A 139 -3.76 -13.57 17.92
C VAL A 139 -4.21 -12.82 19.18
N PRO A 140 -3.41 -11.85 19.68
CA PRO A 140 -3.79 -11.09 20.86
C PRO A 140 -5.07 -10.29 20.61
N VAL A 141 -5.79 -9.94 21.67
CA VAL A 141 -6.92 -9.00 21.56
C VAL A 141 -6.41 -7.66 21.04
N TYR A 142 -7.05 -7.11 20.02
CA TYR A 142 -6.67 -5.86 19.39
C TYR A 142 -7.90 -5.02 19.03
N ASP A 143 -7.72 -3.70 18.98
CA ASP A 143 -8.68 -2.79 18.37
C ASP A 143 -8.29 -2.55 16.90
N GLY A 144 -9.13 -2.99 15.97
CA GLY A 144 -8.82 -2.97 14.54
C GLY A 144 -8.85 -1.55 13.98
N LYS A 145 -7.70 -1.09 13.48
CA LYS A 145 -7.56 0.22 12.80
C LYS A 145 -7.48 0.08 11.29
N PHE A 146 -7.73 1.16 10.58
CA PHE A 146 -7.47 1.25 9.15
C PHE A 146 -5.95 1.17 8.89
N LEU A 147 -5.51 0.34 7.94
CA LEU A 147 -4.09 0.03 7.72
C LEU A 147 -3.67 0.29 6.28
N HIS A 148 -2.50 0.91 6.08
CA HIS A 148 -1.83 0.99 4.78
C HIS A 148 -1.17 -0.34 4.37
N ARG A 149 -0.73 -1.15 5.35
CA ARG A 149 -0.07 -2.47 5.22
C ARG A 149 1.31 -2.54 4.58
N ASP A 150 1.72 -1.53 3.84
CA ASP A 150 3.05 -1.43 3.24
C ASP A 150 3.63 -0.01 3.39
N PHE A 151 3.57 0.52 4.62
CA PHE A 151 3.95 1.91 4.89
C PHE A 151 5.45 2.00 5.19
N HIS A 152 6.20 2.58 4.25
CA HIS A 152 7.63 2.79 4.37
C HIS A 152 8.05 3.98 3.48
N PRO A 153 9.27 4.56 3.63
CA PRO A 153 9.70 5.74 2.88
C PRO A 153 9.64 5.61 1.33
N GLY A 154 9.63 4.39 0.81
CA GLY A 154 9.49 4.12 -0.62
C GLY A 154 8.06 4.24 -1.16
N ASN A 155 7.07 4.28 -0.29
CA ASN A 155 5.65 4.45 -0.61
C ASN A 155 5.09 5.80 -0.16
N VAL A 156 5.96 6.75 0.22
CA VAL A 156 5.57 8.11 0.64
C VAL A 156 6.34 9.14 -0.20
N LEU A 157 5.62 10.14 -0.72
CA LEU A 157 6.20 11.27 -1.44
C LEU A 157 6.29 12.49 -0.51
N TRP A 158 7.40 13.23 -0.65
CA TRP A 158 7.74 14.39 0.18
C TRP A 158 7.67 15.67 -0.66
N SER A 159 7.08 16.74 -0.12
CA SER A 159 6.95 18.04 -0.79
C SER A 159 6.89 19.21 0.21
N ASN A 160 7.55 20.33 -0.10
CA ASN A 160 7.52 21.54 0.74
C ASN A 160 8.07 21.35 2.17
N GLY A 161 9.20 20.65 2.33
CA GLY A 161 9.91 20.55 3.61
C GLY A 161 9.30 19.56 4.62
N GLY A 162 8.32 18.76 4.18
CA GLY A 162 7.70 17.65 4.91
C GLY A 162 7.06 16.64 3.97
#